data_AF-A0A401TH02-F1
#
_entry.id   AF-A0A401TH02-F1
#
_cell.length_a   1.000
_cell.length_b   1.000
_cell.length_c   1.000
_cell.angle_alpha   90.00
_cell.angle_beta   90.00
_cell.angle_gamma   90.00
#
_symmetry.space_group_name_H-M   'P 1'
#
loop_
_entity.id
_entity.type
_entity.pdbx_description
1 polymer ?
#
loop_
_entity_poly.entity_id
_entity_poly.type
_entity_poly.pdbx_seq_one_letter_code
_entity_poly.pdbx_strand_id
1 'polypeptide(L)'
;MREEDAERHGDSLPEQSELAVSSPVSVSRELPPRLCGYLNKLSGKGPLKGFKSRWFVFEPLHCHLFYFKGSSDAIPLGVIDIADSSFTYDLEAEEGQFEIHSGGRDYTLK
;
A
#
# COMPACT_ATOMS: atom_id res chain seq x y z
N MET A 1 -13.18 -77.92 -41.21
CA MET A 1 -11.86 -77.91 -40.53
C MET A 1 -11.51 -76.43 -40.42
N ARG A 2 -11.83 -75.74 -39.30
CA ARG A 2 -10.94 -75.42 -38.15
C ARG A 2 -9.54 -74.99 -38.62
N GLU A 3 -8.91 -73.90 -38.21
CA GLU A 3 -9.08 -72.85 -37.18
C GLU A 3 -8.07 -71.72 -37.50
N GLU A 4 -8.31 -70.50 -36.97
CA GLU A 4 -7.37 -69.46 -36.45
C GLU A 4 -6.17 -68.97 -37.31
N ASP A 5 -5.82 -67.68 -37.43
CA ASP A 5 -5.37 -66.69 -36.42
C ASP A 5 -5.51 -65.26 -37.02
N ALA A 6 -6.12 -64.27 -36.35
CA ALA A 6 -5.64 -63.43 -35.25
C ALA A 6 -4.89 -62.12 -35.67
N GLU A 7 -5.51 -60.99 -35.29
CA GLU A 7 -4.97 -59.64 -35.06
C GLU A 7 -4.45 -58.85 -36.29
N ARG A 8 -4.76 -57.56 -36.50
CA ARG A 8 -4.39 -56.43 -35.62
C ARG A 8 -4.82 -55.10 -36.28
N HIS A 9 -5.06 -54.08 -35.44
CA HIS A 9 -5.07 -52.63 -35.73
C HIS A 9 -6.23 -52.08 -36.57
N GLY A 10 -6.95 -51.05 -36.15
CA GLY A 10 -6.83 -50.16 -35.00
C GLY A 10 -7.90 -49.10 -35.19
N ASP A 11 -8.87 -49.06 -34.30
CA ASP A 11 -9.96 -48.09 -34.33
C ASP A 11 -9.41 -46.74 -33.84
N SER A 12 -9.08 -45.86 -34.78
CA SER A 12 -8.56 -44.52 -34.51
C SER A 12 -9.71 -43.59 -34.12
N LEU A 13 -9.91 -43.43 -32.81
CA LEU A 13 -10.72 -42.38 -32.21
C LEU A 13 -10.17 -41.00 -32.62
N PRO A 14 -11.03 -40.02 -32.94
CA PRO A 14 -10.59 -38.68 -33.29
C PRO A 14 -10.05 -37.96 -32.05
N GLU A 15 -8.82 -37.47 -32.18
CA GLU A 15 -8.08 -36.67 -31.23
C GLU A 15 -8.85 -35.39 -30.89
N GLN A 16 -9.31 -35.30 -29.65
CA GLN A 16 -9.96 -34.11 -29.10
C GLN A 16 -8.91 -33.00 -28.95
N SER A 17 -8.90 -32.04 -29.87
CA SER A 17 -8.05 -30.85 -29.79
C SER A 17 -8.46 -29.99 -28.61
N GLU A 18 -7.56 -29.95 -27.65
CA GLU A 18 -7.47 -29.18 -26.41
C GLU A 18 -8.31 -27.89 -26.36
N LEU A 19 -9.22 -27.87 -25.39
CA LEU A 19 -9.71 -26.64 -24.78
C LEU A 19 -8.49 -25.86 -24.28
N ALA A 20 -8.17 -24.77 -24.97
CA ALA A 20 -7.28 -23.75 -24.43
C ALA A 20 -7.89 -23.26 -23.11
N VAL A 21 -7.43 -23.85 -22.00
CA VAL A 21 -7.57 -23.28 -20.67
C VAL A 21 -6.82 -21.97 -20.76
N SER A 22 -7.55 -20.89 -21.02
CA SER A 22 -7.07 -19.55 -20.76
C SER A 22 -6.67 -19.56 -19.30
N SER A 23 -5.37 -19.64 -19.06
CA SER A 23 -4.76 -19.36 -17.77
C SER A 23 -5.49 -18.16 -17.17
N PRO A 24 -5.96 -18.21 -15.91
CA PRO A 24 -6.63 -17.06 -15.33
C PRO A 24 -5.66 -15.90 -15.51
N VAL A 25 -6.06 -14.93 -16.31
CA VAL A 25 -5.36 -13.66 -16.40
C VAL A 25 -5.44 -13.15 -14.97
N SER A 26 -4.34 -13.31 -14.24
CA SER A 26 -4.20 -12.69 -12.94
C SER A 26 -4.25 -11.21 -13.25
N VAL A 27 -5.45 -10.65 -13.18
CA VAL A 27 -5.64 -9.22 -13.01
C VAL A 27 -5.06 -8.98 -11.63
N SER A 28 -3.74 -8.84 -11.58
CA SER A 28 -3.06 -8.19 -10.48
C SER A 28 -3.71 -6.83 -10.43
N ARG A 29 -4.75 -6.69 -9.58
CA ARG A 29 -5.21 -5.37 -9.16
C ARG A 29 -3.98 -4.75 -8.54
N GLU A 30 -3.27 -3.95 -9.33
CA GLU A 30 -2.18 -3.12 -8.85
C GLU A 30 -2.77 -2.29 -7.72
N LEU A 31 -2.47 -2.68 -6.49
CA LEU A 31 -2.86 -1.88 -5.34
C LEU A 31 -2.17 -0.52 -5.50
N PRO A 32 -2.88 0.59 -5.22
CA PRO A 32 -2.25 1.89 -5.25
C PRO A 32 -0.94 1.86 -4.46
N PRO A 33 0.13 2.50 -4.96
CA PRO A 33 1.39 2.54 -4.24
C PRO A 33 1.16 3.11 -2.84
N ARG A 34 1.80 2.49 -1.84
CA ARG A 34 1.67 2.93 -0.45
C ARG A 34 2.13 4.38 -0.32
N LEU A 35 1.24 5.26 0.14
CA LEU A 35 1.60 6.64 0.44
C LEU A 35 2.41 6.68 1.74
N CYS A 36 3.73 6.84 1.60
CA CYS A 36 4.66 6.92 2.71
C CYS A 36 5.88 7.77 2.32
N GLY A 37 6.53 8.39 3.31
CA GLY A 37 7.66 9.26 3.05
C GLY A 37 8.23 9.88 4.32
N TYR A 38 9.40 10.50 4.20
CA TYR A 38 9.94 11.32 5.28
C TYR A 38 9.33 12.71 5.25
N LEU A 39 8.85 13.19 6.40
CA LEU A 39 8.52 14.58 6.64
C LEU A 39 9.19 15.02 7.94
N ASN A 40 9.50 16.30 8.05
CA ASN A 40 9.95 16.92 9.27
C ASN A 40 8.76 17.34 10.11
N LYS A 41 8.62 16.73 11.28
CA LYS A 41 7.55 17.05 12.23
C LYS A 41 8.05 17.93 13.35
N LEU A 42 7.38 19.06 13.58
CA LEU A 42 7.64 19.88 14.75
C LEU A 42 7.31 19.08 16.02
N SER A 43 8.32 18.92 16.86
CA SER A 43 8.29 18.03 18.03
C SER A 43 9.04 18.65 19.20
N GLY A 44 8.77 18.20 20.42
CA GLY A 44 9.37 18.74 21.64
C GLY A 44 8.56 19.89 22.23
N LYS A 45 8.99 20.38 23.40
CA LYS A 45 8.34 21.47 24.14
C LYS A 45 9.40 22.48 24.58
N GLY A 46 8.99 23.75 24.70
CA GLY A 46 9.87 24.83 25.17
C GLY A 46 11.14 24.95 24.32
N PRO A 47 12.33 25.12 24.94
CA PRO A 47 13.60 25.26 24.23
C PRO A 47 14.01 24.06 23.36
N LEU A 48 13.40 22.89 23.58
CA LEU A 48 13.67 21.67 22.81
C LEU A 48 12.69 21.49 21.63
N LYS A 49 11.82 22.48 21.37
CA LYS A 49 10.91 22.46 20.24
C LYS A 49 11.73 22.61 18.95
N GLY A 50 11.57 21.65 18.04
CA GLY A 50 12.27 21.67 16.76
C GLY A 50 11.75 20.62 15.80
N PHE A 51 12.07 20.81 14.53
CA PHE A 51 11.72 19.85 13.48
C PHE A 51 12.58 18.60 13.57
N LYS A 52 11.94 17.43 13.46
CA LYS A 52 12.61 16.14 13.41
C LYS A 52 12.09 15.34 12.23
N SER A 53 12.99 14.79 11.43
CA SER A 53 12.61 13.85 10.36
C SER A 53 11.94 12.62 10.94
N ARG A 54 10.79 12.26 10.39
CA ARG A 54 9.95 11.12 10.78
C ARG A 54 9.44 10.43 9.53
N TRP A 55 9.36 9.11 9.60
CA TRP A 55 8.79 8.32 8.52
C TRP A 55 7.27 8.25 8.69
N PHE A 56 6.53 8.71 7.70
CA PHE A 56 5.07 8.71 7.70
C PHE A 56 4.53 7.61 6.79
N VAL A 57 3.43 6.97 7.20
CA VAL A 57 2.72 5.96 6.42
C VAL A 57 1.22 6.23 6.53
N PHE A 58 0.57 6.48 5.40
CA PHE A 58 -0.88 6.58 5.34
C PHE A 58 -1.50 5.19 5.19
N GLU A 59 -2.52 4.93 6.00
CA GLU A 59 -3.30 3.71 6.04
C GLU A 59 -4.75 4.07 5.62
N PRO A 60 -5.18 3.65 4.41
CA PRO A 60 -6.43 4.13 3.83
C PRO A 60 -7.71 3.62 4.52
N LEU A 61 -7.67 2.45 5.17
CA LEU A 61 -8.90 1.82 5.69
C LEU A 61 -9.45 2.58 6.90
N HIS A 62 -8.58 3.11 7.75
CA HIS A 62 -8.97 3.89 8.93
C HIS A 62 -8.67 5.38 8.77
N CYS A 63 -8.22 5.83 7.59
CA CYS A 63 -7.75 7.20 7.35
C CYS A 63 -6.68 7.63 8.35
N HIS A 64 -5.77 6.72 8.71
CA HIS A 64 -4.74 6.98 9.71
C HIS A 64 -3.41 7.34 9.06
N LEU A 65 -2.78 8.40 9.54
CA LEU A 65 -1.42 8.75 9.20
C LEU A 65 -0.50 8.44 10.38
N PHE A 66 0.19 7.30 10.30
CA PHE A 66 1.17 6.89 11.31
C PHE A 66 2.50 7.58 11.09
N TYR A 67 3.24 7.86 12.17
CA TYR A 67 4.62 8.31 12.07
C TYR A 67 5.57 7.55 12.99
N PHE A 68 6.75 7.25 12.48
CA PHE A 68 7.78 6.42 13.09
C PHE A 68 9.09 7.21 13.22
N LYS A 69 10.03 6.69 14.02
CA LYS A 69 11.37 7.30 14.12
C LYS A 69 12.13 7.17 12.78
N GLY A 70 12.00 6.05 12.08
CA GLY A 70 12.51 5.77 10.75
C GLY A 70 11.70 4.68 10.04
N SER A 71 12.05 4.38 8.78
CA SER A 71 11.25 3.52 7.90
C SER A 71 11.26 2.03 8.25
N SER A 72 12.24 1.57 9.03
CA SER A 72 12.36 0.18 9.48
C SER A 72 11.77 -0.06 10.87
N ASP A 73 11.27 0.97 11.56
CA ASP A 73 10.69 0.82 12.89
C ASP A 73 9.30 0.20 12.82
N ALA A 74 9.05 -0.79 13.68
CA ALA A 74 7.74 -1.47 13.74
C ALA A 74 6.72 -0.74 14.63
N ILE A 75 7.17 0.11 15.56
CA ILE A 75 6.31 0.76 16.56
C ILE A 75 6.10 2.24 16.18
N PRO A 76 4.86 2.69 15.94
CA PRO A 76 4.59 4.09 15.65
C PRO A 76 4.83 4.94 16.90
N LEU A 77 5.38 6.14 16.70
CA LEU A 77 5.47 7.18 17.73
C LEU A 77 4.13 7.88 17.94
N GLY A 78 3.22 7.79 16.97
CA GLY A 78 1.86 8.28 17.06
C GLY A 78 1.09 8.09 15.77
N VAL A 79 -0.18 8.46 15.83
CA VAL A 79 -1.14 8.43 14.74
C VAL A 79 -1.84 9.79 14.68
N ILE A 80 -2.12 10.24 13.45
CA ILE A 80 -2.98 11.39 13.16
C ILE A 80 -4.20 10.83 12.43
N ASP A 81 -5.39 11.09 12.96
CA ASP A 81 -6.63 10.77 12.27
C ASP A 81 -6.86 11.81 11.16
N ILE A 82 -6.96 11.35 9.93
CA ILE A 82 -7.11 12.20 8.74
C ILE A 82 -8.58 12.36 8.35
N ALA A 83 -9.47 11.47 8.79
CA ALA A 83 -10.86 11.41 8.31
C ALA A 83 -11.59 12.76 8.42
N ASP A 84 -11.45 13.41 9.58
CA ASP A 84 -12.06 14.71 9.89
C ASP A 84 -11.01 15.82 10.06
N SER A 85 -9.81 15.64 9.47
CA SER A 85 -8.74 16.64 9.56
C SER A 85 -8.84 17.72 8.48
N SER A 86 -8.32 18.91 8.79
CA SER A 86 -8.12 19.97 7.80
C SER A 86 -6.64 20.30 7.66
N PHE A 87 -6.23 20.64 6.44
CA PHE A 87 -4.86 21.04 6.11
C PHE A 87 -4.83 22.53 5.82
N THR A 88 -3.86 23.23 6.39
CA THR A 88 -3.63 24.65 6.13
C THR A 88 -2.20 24.85 5.63
N TYR A 89 -2.05 25.80 4.71
CA TYR A 89 -0.77 26.20 4.15
C TYR A 89 -0.72 27.72 4.17
N ASP A 90 0.14 28.28 5.02
CA ASP A 90 0.33 29.71 5.16
C ASP A 90 1.50 30.16 4.28
N LEU A 91 1.23 31.10 3.37
CA LEU A 91 2.24 31.64 2.45
C LEU A 91 3.30 32.49 3.16
N GLU A 92 3.03 32.95 4.37
CA GLU A 92 3.98 33.72 5.19
C GLU A 92 4.86 32.81 6.07
N ALA A 93 4.56 31.51 6.14
CA ALA A 93 5.36 30.52 6.87
C ALA A 93 6.62 30.07 6.09
N GLU A 94 7.44 29.21 6.70
CA GLU A 94 8.60 28.60 6.04
C GLU A 94 8.15 27.77 4.82
N GLU A 95 8.91 27.82 3.71
CA GLU A 95 8.59 27.10 2.49
C GLU A 95 8.36 25.60 2.75
N GLY A 96 7.28 25.06 2.20
CA GLY A 96 6.89 23.65 2.37
C GLY A 96 6.29 23.33 3.75
N GLN A 97 6.19 24.30 4.66
CA GLN A 97 5.53 24.10 5.95
C GLN A 97 4.01 24.13 5.81
N PHE A 98 3.34 23.13 6.38
CA PHE A 98 1.87 23.07 6.46
C PHE A 98 1.44 22.54 7.83
N GLU A 99 0.17 22.72 8.16
CA GLU A 99 -0.40 22.22 9.40
C GLU A 99 -1.55 21.26 9.13
N ILE A 100 -1.62 20.20 9.94
CA ILE A 100 -2.78 19.31 10.02
C ILE A 100 -3.49 19.60 11.32
N HIS A 101 -4.76 19.99 11.25
CA HIS A 101 -5.64 20.16 12.41
C HIS A 101 -6.49 18.90 12.55
N SER A 102 -6.32 18.14 13.62
CA SER A 102 -7.01 16.85 13.83
C SER A 102 -7.30 16.62 15.31
N GLY A 103 -8.56 16.32 15.64
CA GLY A 103 -8.98 15.98 17.01
C GLY A 103 -8.59 17.03 18.07
N GLY A 104 -8.66 18.31 17.72
CA GLY A 104 -8.27 19.43 18.60
C GLY A 104 -6.76 19.57 18.82
N ARG A 105 -5.92 18.96 17.97
CA ARG A 105 -4.47 19.09 17.98
C ARG A 105 -3.95 19.54 16.62
N ASP A 106 -2.93 20.39 16.67
CA ASP A 106 -2.25 20.91 15.48
C ASP A 106 -0.90 20.23 15.29
N TYR A 107 -0.63 19.83 14.05
CA TYR A 107 0.59 19.15 13.65
C TYR A 107 1.28 19.94 12.54
N THR A 108 2.31 20.70 12.90
CA THR A 108 3.16 21.40 11.92
C THR A 108 4.18 20.44 11.30
N LEU A 109 4.17 20.35 9.97
CA LEU A 109 5.01 19.47 9.14
C LEU A 109 5.70 20.28 8.03
N LYS A 110 6.85 19.80 7.53
CA LYS A 110 7.51 20.27 6.31
C LYS A 110 8.30 19.17 5.61
#